data_AF-A0A4R0GN31-F1
#
_entry.id   AF-A0A4R0GN31-F1
#
_cell.length_a   1.000
_cell.length_b   1.000
_cell.length_c   1.000
_cell.angle_alpha   90.00
_cell.angle_beta   90.00
_cell.angle_gamma   90.00
#
_symmetry.space_group_name_H-M   'P 1'
#
loop_
_entity.id
_entity.type
_entity.pdbx_description
1 polymer ?
#
loop_
_entity_poly.entity_id
_entity_poly.type
_entity_poly.pdbx_seq_one_letter_code
_entity_poly.pdbx_strand_id
1 'polypeptide(L)'
;MAHAAPIFAFDVRTVIDLILFVFALIVQGVALVHAITQRSDAFPAIGTLPKGGWIAILAVTLLLTLLTQTSLSIFGLIGIAAALIYLLDVRVGLRELGDNRGSW
;
A
#
# COMPACT_ATOMS: atom_id res chain seq x y z
N MET A 1 18.66 -35.03 -17.81
CA MET A 1 17.58 -34.04 -18.03
C MET A 1 16.69 -33.80 -16.79
N ALA A 2 16.85 -34.52 -15.67
CA ALA A 2 16.00 -34.35 -14.47
C ALA A 2 16.39 -33.19 -13.53
N HIS A 3 17.52 -32.51 -13.77
CA HIS A 3 18.01 -31.42 -12.92
C HIS A 3 17.52 -30.01 -13.34
N ALA A 4 17.01 -29.87 -14.56
CA ALA A 4 16.60 -28.56 -15.10
C ALA A 4 15.22 -28.10 -14.60
N ALA A 5 14.29 -29.04 -14.39
CA ALA A 5 12.94 -28.75 -13.93
C ALA A 5 12.88 -28.06 -12.54
N PRO A 6 13.63 -28.50 -11.50
CA PRO A 6 13.63 -27.81 -10.22
C PRO A 6 14.26 -26.41 -10.29
N ILE A 7 15.36 -26.22 -11.03
CA ILE A 7 16.02 -24.91 -11.18
C ILE A 7 15.08 -23.89 -11.83
N PHE A 8 14.42 -24.26 -12.92
CA PHE A 8 13.47 -23.38 -13.60
C PHE A 8 12.32 -22.93 -12.68
N ALA A 9 11.76 -23.85 -11.89
CA ALA A 9 10.67 -23.53 -10.97
C ALA A 9 11.10 -22.54 -9.87
N PHE A 10 12.34 -22.65 -9.38
CA PHE A 10 12.88 -21.69 -8.41
C PHE A 10 13.11 -20.31 -9.03
N ASP A 11 13.67 -20.24 -10.24
CA ASP A 11 13.92 -18.97 -10.93
C ASP A 11 12.61 -18.21 -11.22
N VAL A 12 11.59 -18.93 -11.71
CA VAL A 12 10.26 -18.36 -11.96
C VAL A 12 9.65 -17.83 -10.67
N ARG A 13 9.72 -18.60 -9.58
CA ARG A 13 9.23 -18.17 -8.27
C ARG A 13 9.95 -16.90 -7.79
N THR A 14 11.28 -16.85 -7.90
CA THR A 14 12.06 -15.68 -7.47
C THR A 14 11.68 -14.42 -8.25
N VAL A 15 11.48 -14.54 -9.57
CA VAL A 15 11.03 -13.40 -10.39
C VAL A 15 9.62 -12.95 -10.00
N ILE A 16 8.70 -13.88 -9.76
CA ILE A 16 7.34 -13.56 -9.31
C ILE A 16 7.37 -12.86 -7.94
N ASP A 17 8.12 -13.41 -6.99
CA ASP A 17 8.24 -12.84 -5.65
C ASP A 17 8.86 -11.44 -5.70
N LEU A 18 9.85 -11.21 -6.57
CA LEU A 18 10.45 -9.89 -6.79
C LEU A 18 9.44 -8.89 -7.38
N ILE A 19 8.66 -9.30 -8.39
CA ILE A 19 7.63 -8.46 -9.01
C ILE A 19 6.58 -8.06 -7.97
N LEU A 20 6.08 -9.03 -7.20
CA LEU A 20 5.11 -8.80 -6.13
C LEU A 20 5.68 -7.89 -5.04
N PHE A 21 6.96 -8.05 -4.72
CA PHE A 21 7.66 -7.21 -3.75
C PHE A 21 7.72 -5.75 -4.17
N VAL A 22 8.21 -5.50 -5.39
CA VAL A 22 8.28 -4.14 -5.93
C VAL A 22 6.88 -3.53 -6.06
N PHE A 23 5.90 -4.31 -6.54
CA PHE A 23 4.52 -3.85 -6.64
C PHE A 23 3.94 -3.42 -5.29
N ALA A 24 4.13 -4.24 -4.25
CA ALA A 24 3.67 -3.93 -2.90
C ALA A 24 4.26 -2.62 -2.36
N LEU A 25 5.58 -2.42 -2.55
CA LEU A 25 6.28 -1.21 -2.13
C LEU A 25 5.76 0.03 -2.86
N ILE A 26 5.51 -0.07 -4.18
CA ILE A 26 4.96 1.03 -4.97
C ILE A 26 3.58 1.42 -4.44
N VAL A 27 2.67 0.45 -4.25
CA VAL A 27 1.30 0.72 -3.81
C VAL A 27 1.28 1.35 -2.41
N GLN A 28 2.05 0.80 -1.47
CA GLN A 28 2.17 1.34 -0.12
C GLN A 28 2.82 2.73 -0.11
N GLY A 29 3.88 2.92 -0.91
CA GLY A 29 4.57 4.20 -1.04
C GLY A 29 3.67 5.30 -1.62
N VAL A 30 2.92 5.01 -2.69
CA VAL A 30 1.97 5.95 -3.28
C VAL A 30 0.86 6.30 -2.29
N ALA A 31 0.31 5.32 -1.57
CA ALA A 31 -0.69 5.56 -0.54
C ALA A 31 -0.15 6.46 0.57
N LEU A 32 1.08 6.22 1.05
CA LEU A 32 1.71 7.00 2.11
C LEU A 32 2.00 8.44 1.66
N VAL A 33 2.59 8.62 0.47
CA VAL A 33 2.84 9.96 -0.10
C VAL A 33 1.53 10.73 -0.20
N HIS A 34 0.50 10.10 -0.74
CA HIS A 34 -0.82 10.72 -0.82
C HIS A 34 -1.36 11.09 0.57
N ALA A 35 -1.30 10.19 1.54
CA ALA A 35 -1.75 10.45 2.90
C ALA A 35 -1.03 11.65 3.54
N ILE A 36 0.26 11.82 3.29
CA ILE A 36 1.04 12.95 3.79
C ILE A 36 0.64 14.26 3.11
N THR A 37 0.40 14.25 1.79
CA THR A 37 0.06 15.46 1.02
C THR A 37 -1.37 15.95 1.24
N GLN A 38 -2.29 15.10 1.69
CA GLN A 38 -3.69 15.49 1.88
C GLN A 38 -3.91 16.39 3.10
N ARG A 39 -4.89 17.31 3.02
CA ARG A 39 -5.22 18.25 4.10
C ARG A 39 -5.82 17.52 5.31
N SER A 40 -5.40 17.89 6.53
CA SER A 40 -5.75 17.15 7.75
C SER A 40 -7.21 17.31 8.20
N ASP A 41 -7.84 18.42 7.86
CA ASP A 41 -9.24 18.75 8.15
C ASP A 41 -10.25 17.90 7.34
N ALA A 42 -9.82 17.36 6.20
CA ALA A 42 -10.67 16.56 5.33
C ALA A 42 -10.92 15.13 5.86
N PHE A 43 -10.02 14.60 6.70
CA PHE A 43 -10.14 13.24 7.25
C PHE A 43 -11.32 13.10 8.23
N PRO A 44 -11.51 14.00 9.22
CA PRO A 44 -12.71 13.97 10.07
C PRO A 44 -14.00 14.18 9.27
N ALA A 45 -13.97 14.95 8.19
CA ALA A 45 -15.16 15.28 7.40
C ALA A 45 -15.74 14.08 6.62
N ILE A 46 -14.93 13.06 6.32
CA ILE A 46 -15.39 11.81 5.70
C ILE A 46 -15.66 10.70 6.73
N GLY A 47 -15.53 10.99 8.03
CA GLY A 47 -15.80 10.02 9.11
C GLY A 47 -14.81 8.86 9.23
N THR A 48 -13.61 8.99 8.67
CA THR A 48 -12.55 7.96 8.75
C THR A 48 -11.58 8.22 9.91
N LEU A 49 -10.61 7.31 10.10
CA LEU A 49 -9.49 7.48 11.02
C LEU A 49 -8.77 8.83 10.79
N PRO A 50 -8.23 9.47 11.86
CA PRO A 50 -7.51 10.72 11.71
C PRO A 50 -6.26 10.55 10.83
N LYS A 51 -5.83 11.63 10.15
CA LYS A 51 -4.67 11.63 9.25
C LYS A 51 -3.43 10.94 9.87
N GLY A 52 -3.15 11.22 11.14
CA GLY A 52 -2.04 10.62 11.86
C GLY A 52 -2.12 9.09 11.97
N GLY A 53 -3.33 8.54 12.16
CA GLY A 53 -3.56 7.10 12.20
C GLY A 53 -3.27 6.43 10.87
N TRP A 54 -3.76 7.01 9.77
CA TRP A 54 -3.47 6.50 8.41
C TRP A 54 -1.98 6.55 8.06
N ILE A 55 -1.31 7.67 8.34
CA ILE A 55 0.13 7.80 8.10
C ILE A 55 0.91 6.78 8.93
N ALA A 56 0.56 6.61 10.21
CA ALA A 56 1.24 5.65 11.08
C ALA A 56 1.08 4.21 10.56
N ILE A 57 -0.14 3.81 10.17
CA ILE A 57 -0.39 2.47 9.62
C ILE A 57 0.41 2.25 8.33
N LEU A 58 0.31 3.18 7.37
CA LEU A 58 0.99 3.06 6.08
C LEU A 58 2.52 3.10 6.21
N ALA A 59 3.06 3.92 7.12
CA ALA A 59 4.50 3.99 7.36
C ALA A 59 5.02 2.72 8.03
N VAL A 60 4.30 2.20 9.03
CA VAL A 60 4.68 0.95 9.72
C VAL A 60 4.60 -0.23 8.76
N THR A 61 3.55 -0.36 7.96
CA THR A 61 3.42 -1.47 7.02
C THR A 61 4.43 -1.41 5.88
N LEU A 62 4.77 -0.20 5.40
CA LEU A 62 5.86 0.00 4.44
C LEU A 62 7.21 -0.40 5.03
N LEU A 63 7.49 0.03 6.26
CA LEU A 63 8.73 -0.33 6.94
C LEU A 63 8.83 -1.84 7.16
N LEU A 64 7.75 -2.49 7.61
CA LEU A 64 7.72 -3.95 7.80
C LEU A 64 7.90 -4.70 6.47
N THR A 65 7.31 -4.21 5.38
CA THR A 65 7.51 -4.80 4.05
C THR A 65 8.98 -4.69 3.63
N LEU A 66 9.63 -3.53 3.84
CA LEU A 66 11.06 -3.34 3.58
C LEU A 66 11.96 -4.24 4.45
N LEU A 67 11.65 -4.37 5.75
CA LEU A 67 12.44 -5.16 6.69
C LEU A 67 12.34 -6.66 6.46
N THR A 68 11.15 -7.14 6.10
CA THR A 68 10.92 -8.57 5.85
C THR A 68 11.41 -9.01 4.47
N GLN A 69 11.67 -8.06 3.55
CA GLN A 69 12.09 -8.30 2.17
C GLN A 69 11.24 -9.34 1.41
N THR A 70 10.01 -9.58 1.88
CA THR A 70 9.10 -10.55 1.30
C THR A 70 7.67 -10.06 1.43
N SER A 71 6.99 -9.92 0.29
CA SER A 71 5.59 -9.44 0.24
C SER A 71 4.57 -10.50 0.60
N LEU A 72 4.96 -11.78 0.57
CA LEU A 72 4.12 -12.90 0.99
C LEU A 72 4.18 -13.15 2.51
N SER A 73 4.93 -12.34 3.26
CA SER A 73 4.79 -12.33 4.72
C SER A 73 3.39 -11.82 5.10
N ILE A 74 2.87 -12.28 6.24
CA ILE A 74 1.59 -11.80 6.76
C ILE A 74 1.57 -10.26 6.88
N PHE A 75 2.71 -9.65 7.20
CA PHE A 75 2.88 -8.21 7.29
C PHE A 75 2.82 -7.51 5.92
N GLY A 76 3.45 -8.09 4.89
CA GLY A 76 3.36 -7.59 3.52
C GLY A 76 1.93 -7.61 2.99
N LEU A 77 1.21 -8.70 3.24
CA LEU A 77 -0.21 -8.84 2.86
C LEU A 77 -1.09 -7.83 3.58
N ILE A 78 -0.91 -7.66 4.91
CA ILE A 78 -1.61 -6.63 5.69
C ILE A 78 -1.29 -5.23 5.15
N GLY A 79 -0.03 -4.98 4.80
CA GLY A 79 0.40 -3.70 4.24
C GLY A 79 -0.24 -3.38 2.90
N ILE A 80 -0.29 -4.36 1.99
CA ILE A 80 -0.98 -4.21 0.70
C ILE A 80 -2.47 -3.95 0.94
N ALA A 81 -3.12 -4.73 1.82
CA ALA A 81 -4.53 -4.54 2.15
C ALA A 81 -4.79 -3.14 2.70
N ALA A 82 -3.99 -2.66 3.65
CA ALA A 82 -4.11 -1.32 4.21
C ALA A 82 -3.92 -0.22 3.15
N ALA A 83 -2.94 -0.37 2.26
CA ALA A 83 -2.71 0.58 1.18
C ALA A 83 -3.86 0.58 0.14
N LEU A 84 -4.40 -0.58 -0.19
CA LEU A 84 -5.56 -0.70 -1.07
C LEU A 84 -6.81 -0.08 -0.45
N ILE A 85 -7.08 -0.36 0.84
CA ILE A 85 -8.18 0.29 1.57
C ILE A 85 -8.01 1.80 1.52
N TYR A 86 -6.82 2.32 1.83
CA TYR A 86 -6.58 3.76 1.75
C TYR A 86 -6.83 4.34 0.34
N LEU A 87 -6.33 3.70 -0.71
CA LEU A 87 -6.45 4.19 -2.08
C LEU A 87 -7.87 4.08 -2.66
N LEU A 88 -8.64 3.08 -2.23
CA LEU A 88 -9.96 2.81 -2.79
C LEU A 88 -11.09 3.43 -1.96
N ASP A 89 -10.92 3.51 -0.64
CA ASP A 89 -11.93 4.07 0.26
C ASP A 89 -11.59 5.53 0.59
N VAL A 90 -10.49 5.76 1.32
CA VAL A 90 -10.15 7.09 1.85
C VAL A 90 -9.85 8.10 0.75
N ARG A 91 -9.06 7.74 -0.26
CA ARG A 91 -8.73 8.63 -1.38
C ARG A 91 -9.98 9.00 -2.18
N VAL A 92 -10.90 8.05 -2.40
CA VAL A 92 -12.13 8.31 -3.13
C VAL A 92 -13.03 9.24 -2.31
N GLY A 93 -13.23 8.96 -1.03
CA GLY A 93 -14.00 9.84 -0.14
C GLY A 93 -13.41 11.26 -0.04
N LEU A 94 -12.09 11.40 0.06
CA LEU A 94 -11.42 12.71 0.04
C LEU A 94 -11.64 13.47 -1.27
N ARG A 95 -11.63 12.75 -2.40
CA ARG A 95 -11.90 13.33 -3.71
C ARG A 95 -13.35 13.78 -3.83
N GLU A 96 -14.31 12.96 -3.43
CA GLU A 96 -15.74 13.29 -3.47
C GLU A 96 -16.06 14.51 -2.59
N LEU A 97 -15.42 14.63 -1.43
CA LEU A 97 -15.54 15.79 -0.57
C LEU A 97 -14.96 17.07 -1.21
N GLY A 98 -13.88 16.94 -1.98
CA GLY A 98 -13.29 18.03 -2.76
C GLY A 98 -14.18 18.47 -3.93
N ASP A 99 -14.70 17.51 -4.70
CA ASP A 99 -15.54 17.75 -5.87
C ASP A 99 -16.88 18.40 -5.49
N ASN A 100 -17.51 17.97 -4.38
CA ASN A 100 -18.76 18.57 -3.89
C ASN A 100 -18.61 20.01 -3.36
N ARG A 101 -17.40 20.46 -3.04
CA ARG A 101 -17.16 21.82 -2.54
C ARG A 101 -16.77 22.84 -3.61
N GLY A 102 -16.65 22.42 -4.88
CA GLY A 102 -16.40 23.30 -6.02
C GLY A 102 -15.06 24.04 -5.95
N SER A 103 -14.09 23.64 -6.77
CA SER A 103 -12.80 24.31 -7.01
C SER A 103 -12.19 25.10 -5.84
N TRP A 104 -11.22 24.50 -5.15
CA TRP A 104 -10.21 25.26 -4.39
C TRP A 104 -8.83 24.91 -4.93
#